data_AF-A0A8T2WI61-F1
#
_entry.id   AF-A0A8T2WI61-F1
#
_cell.length_a   1.000
_cell.length_b   1.000
_cell.length_c   1.000
_cell.angle_alpha   90.00
_cell.angle_beta   90.00
_cell.angle_gamma   90.00
#
_symmetry.space_group_name_H-M   'P 1'
#
loop_
_entity.id
_entity.type
_entity.pdbx_description
1 polymer ?
#
loop_
_entity_poly.entity_id
_entity_poly.type
_entity_poly.pdbx_seq_one_letter_code
_entity_poly.pdbx_strand_id
1 'polypeptide(L)'
;MSQLPIFIGGLDLAHLVVNSDLLQISCGAIKDLQTESSSDQQDSCSLSLRYKLHKKSKYNHIAFTTSTLSRKELLQQGGDLVSSTTLKELEFPIFDFLCSETNRSFSIHRAAITLFKAHFKELSQLKTQIQDSKTGELLSTPLIVTGHSIGGSVASLFTLWLLDNIKQPLQKNQPPPKLPLCVTFGSPFIGNQGLQQAILEFSNWNSCFLHVVGNKDPFPKTSIAHNDTTQSVSEDYKAFGTFILCSEKGCACVDDLEVVSRLLESSRKQASCESQEIDYYVEIVNDLKSKVMIRGNSQLDLSYVQPLKAGIILQLEAIGVEMTTQQQLVKKDNNNLISKLEEREKVLMAELAKTRGSKNNLNQIKIKMAQLEWYKKFCKKKEIGYYDCYKNQLWRSDRDVTRLKKFLTNYWKNLVESAQRKPQKEGAFIRAAWLYAGRNYRRMVEPLDIAEYYKENGNRDYQTHGRSRHYILLEQWQEEDDAKKLTSSPNNKKKEDVAGILTEDSCFWAKVEDALISCKLLKAETSCPVEKQSAKENLDMFEQYAMEQINNYAVSPEIFLKQSSFVKWWKLFQGIIETSHDSPLSDFMKNERYLQYEKRSASFH
;
A
#
# COMPACT_ATOMS: atom_id res chain seq x y z
N MET A 1 -3.46 -1.52 -15.31
CA MET A 1 -2.18 -1.95 -15.91
C MET A 1 -1.10 -1.10 -15.26
N SER A 2 -0.24 -1.66 -14.40
CA SER A 2 0.91 -0.94 -13.83
C SER A 2 2.17 -1.62 -14.36
N GLN A 3 2.66 -1.12 -15.48
CA GLN A 3 4.06 -1.27 -15.84
C GLN A 3 4.73 -0.05 -15.22
N LEU A 4 5.76 -0.21 -14.40
CA LEU A 4 6.65 0.92 -14.09
C LEU A 4 7.14 1.45 -15.46
N PRO A 5 6.81 2.68 -15.82
CA PRO A 5 7.23 3.23 -17.10
C PRO A 5 8.74 3.46 -17.04
N ILE A 6 9.41 2.85 -18.00
CA ILE A 6 10.84 2.94 -18.25
C ILE A 6 11.10 4.36 -18.76
N PHE A 7 12.11 5.07 -18.25
CA PHE A 7 12.41 6.44 -18.67
C PHE A 7 12.49 6.53 -20.19
N ILE A 8 13.06 5.55 -20.89
CA ILE A 8 13.11 5.48 -22.38
C ILE A 8 11.74 5.71 -23.07
N GLY A 9 10.62 5.29 -22.46
CA GLY A 9 9.27 5.49 -23.01
C GLY A 9 8.69 6.89 -22.80
N GLY A 10 9.41 7.77 -22.10
CA GLY A 10 8.97 9.11 -21.71
C GLY A 10 8.62 10.02 -22.88
N LEU A 11 9.33 9.93 -24.01
CA LEU A 11 9.02 10.70 -25.22
C LEU A 11 7.66 10.32 -25.80
N ASP A 12 7.40 9.03 -25.97
CA ASP A 12 6.16 8.55 -26.57
C ASP A 12 4.95 8.89 -25.70
N LEU A 13 5.09 8.76 -24.38
CA LEU A 13 4.06 9.16 -23.44
C LEU A 13 3.82 10.67 -23.45
N ALA A 14 4.88 11.48 -23.52
CA ALA A 14 4.75 12.94 -23.61
C ALA A 14 4.04 13.36 -24.90
N HIS A 15 4.39 12.72 -26.02
CA HIS A 15 3.74 12.94 -27.30
C HIS A 15 2.24 12.59 -27.26
N LEU A 16 1.88 11.49 -26.61
CA LEU A 16 0.48 11.11 -26.40
C LEU A 16 -0.28 12.19 -25.62
N VAL A 17 0.33 12.70 -24.53
CA VAL A 17 -0.29 13.75 -23.71
C VAL A 17 -0.44 15.06 -24.48
N VAL A 18 0.58 15.50 -25.21
CA VAL A 18 0.52 16.73 -26.03
C VAL A 18 -0.57 16.64 -27.10
N ASN A 19 -0.72 15.47 -27.75
CA ASN A 19 -1.74 15.24 -28.77
C ASN A 19 -3.17 15.09 -28.22
N SER A 20 -3.33 14.88 -26.91
CA SER A 20 -4.65 14.66 -26.30
C SER A 20 -5.47 15.93 -26.05
N ASP A 21 -4.93 17.11 -26.40
CA ASP A 21 -5.43 18.44 -26.06
C ASP A 21 -5.51 18.75 -24.55
N LEU A 22 -5.16 17.79 -23.69
CA LEU A 22 -5.25 17.92 -22.23
C LEU A 22 -4.48 19.14 -21.72
N LEU A 23 -3.25 19.34 -22.16
CA LEU A 23 -2.42 20.45 -21.70
C LEU A 23 -2.99 21.79 -22.15
N GLN A 24 -3.46 21.89 -23.40
CA GLN A 24 -4.01 23.11 -23.98
C GLN A 24 -5.32 23.52 -23.30
N ILE A 25 -6.21 22.55 -23.04
CA ILE A 25 -7.46 22.77 -22.32
C ILE A 25 -7.17 23.27 -20.88
N SER A 26 -6.20 22.64 -20.22
CA SER A 26 -5.87 22.93 -18.82
C SER A 26 -5.18 24.28 -18.65
N CYS A 27 -4.21 24.64 -19.50
CA CYS A 27 -3.54 25.95 -19.42
C CYS A 27 -4.45 27.09 -19.92
N GLY A 28 -5.27 26.85 -20.96
CA GLY A 28 -6.25 27.82 -21.45
C GLY A 28 -7.26 28.21 -20.38
N ALA A 29 -7.81 27.23 -19.65
CA ALA A 29 -8.76 27.52 -18.57
C ALA A 29 -8.14 28.25 -17.37
N ILE A 30 -6.84 28.06 -17.10
CA ILE A 30 -6.13 28.87 -16.09
C ILE A 30 -5.97 30.30 -16.59
N LYS A 31 -5.59 30.49 -17.85
CA LYS A 31 -5.43 31.80 -18.47
C LYS A 31 -6.75 32.57 -18.51
N ASP A 32 -7.84 31.93 -18.92
CA ASP A 32 -9.18 32.53 -18.91
C ASP A 32 -9.54 33.06 -17.51
N LEU A 33 -9.32 32.23 -16.47
CA LEU A 33 -9.55 32.58 -15.08
C LEU A 33 -8.69 33.75 -14.57
N GLN A 34 -7.47 33.90 -15.10
CA GLN A 34 -6.62 35.05 -14.80
C GLN A 34 -7.09 36.32 -15.53
N THR A 35 -7.49 36.22 -16.80
CA THR A 35 -7.96 37.37 -17.58
C THR A 35 -9.29 37.95 -17.11
N GLU A 36 -10.21 37.12 -16.60
CA GLU A 36 -11.48 37.55 -16.00
C GLU A 36 -11.31 38.43 -14.75
N SER A 37 -10.08 38.50 -14.22
CA SER A 37 -9.80 39.12 -12.93
C SER A 37 -8.95 40.40 -13.01
N SER A 38 -8.42 40.73 -14.18
CA SER A 38 -7.70 41.97 -14.45
C SER A 38 -8.60 43.21 -14.44
N SER A 39 -9.93 43.03 -14.40
CA SER A 39 -10.91 44.12 -14.47
C SER A 39 -11.41 44.65 -13.12
N ASP A 40 -11.25 43.94 -11.99
CA ASP A 40 -12.02 44.28 -10.77
C ASP A 40 -11.32 44.38 -9.41
N GLN A 41 -10.03 44.03 -9.22
CA GLN A 41 -9.39 44.19 -7.88
C GLN A 41 -7.88 44.45 -7.95
N GLN A 42 -7.46 45.69 -7.71
CA GLN A 42 -6.05 46.11 -7.66
C GLN A 42 -5.50 46.35 -6.24
N ASP A 43 -6.27 46.13 -5.16
CA ASP A 43 -5.92 46.65 -3.81
C ASP A 43 -5.83 45.61 -2.66
N SER A 44 -5.36 44.38 -2.89
CA SER A 44 -5.07 43.47 -1.76
C SER A 44 -3.69 42.80 -1.85
N CYS A 45 -2.77 43.17 -0.95
CA CYS A 45 -1.46 42.54 -0.72
C CYS A 45 -1.53 41.09 -0.16
N SER A 46 -2.70 40.46 -0.12
CA SER A 46 -2.87 39.09 0.38
C SER A 46 -3.03 38.08 -0.76
N LEU A 47 -2.40 36.90 -0.60
CA LEU A 47 -2.58 35.77 -1.50
C LEU A 47 -4.03 35.30 -1.41
N SER A 48 -4.79 35.42 -2.50
CA SER A 48 -6.19 34.95 -2.58
C SER A 48 -6.32 33.82 -3.59
N LEU A 49 -7.21 32.87 -3.32
CA LEU A 49 -7.47 31.74 -4.19
C LEU A 49 -8.66 32.06 -5.09
N ARG A 50 -8.49 31.88 -6.40
CA ARG A 50 -9.57 31.93 -7.38
C ARG A 50 -9.74 30.56 -8.01
N TYR A 51 -10.98 30.16 -8.23
CA TYR A 51 -11.29 28.89 -8.85
C TYR A 51 -12.56 28.97 -9.68
N LYS A 52 -12.69 28.10 -10.68
CA LYS A 52 -13.87 28.03 -11.53
C LYS A 52 -14.15 26.61 -12.00
N LEU A 53 -15.42 26.21 -11.93
CA LEU A 53 -15.91 24.92 -12.42
C LEU A 53 -16.55 25.09 -13.80
N HIS A 54 -16.01 24.39 -14.78
CA HIS A 54 -16.56 24.27 -16.13
C HIS A 54 -17.15 22.87 -16.31
N LYS A 55 -18.47 22.78 -16.43
CA LYS A 55 -19.17 21.53 -16.77
C LYS A 55 -19.27 21.41 -18.29
N LYS A 56 -18.60 20.43 -18.89
CA LYS A 56 -18.71 20.12 -20.32
C LYS A 56 -19.44 18.78 -20.52
N SER A 57 -19.92 18.53 -21.74
CA SER A 57 -20.67 17.30 -22.06
C SER A 57 -19.89 16.01 -21.88
N LYS A 58 -18.55 16.04 -22.02
CA LYS A 58 -17.66 14.86 -21.94
C LYS A 58 -16.86 14.77 -20.64
N TYR A 59 -16.59 15.89 -19.98
CA TYR A 59 -15.77 15.97 -18.77
C TYR A 59 -16.08 17.25 -17.98
N ASN A 60 -15.81 17.23 -16.69
CA ASN A 60 -15.82 18.42 -15.84
C ASN A 60 -14.39 18.90 -15.65
N HIS A 61 -14.23 20.21 -15.51
CA HIS A 61 -12.92 20.84 -15.41
C HIS A 61 -12.94 21.91 -14.33
N ILE A 62 -11.98 21.87 -13.40
CA ILE A 62 -11.82 22.86 -12.33
C ILE A 62 -10.46 23.52 -12.48
N ALA A 63 -10.43 24.84 -12.65
CA ALA A 63 -9.20 25.61 -12.66
C ALA A 63 -8.97 26.32 -11.32
N PHE A 64 -7.73 26.34 -10.85
CA PHE A 64 -7.27 27.06 -9.68
C PHE A 64 -6.13 28.03 -10.06
N THR A 65 -6.25 29.29 -9.63
CA THR A 65 -5.17 30.28 -9.72
C THR A 65 -5.11 31.09 -8.43
N THR A 66 -4.00 31.76 -8.18
CA THR A 66 -3.86 32.70 -7.07
C THR A 66 -3.73 34.13 -7.60
N SER A 67 -4.01 35.12 -6.75
CA SER A 67 -3.63 36.51 -7.02
C SER A 67 -2.11 36.64 -7.19
N THR A 68 -1.69 37.63 -7.97
CA THR A 68 -0.28 37.90 -8.32
C THR A 68 0.47 38.51 -7.14
N LEU A 69 0.91 37.69 -6.19
CA LEU A 69 2.12 37.99 -5.43
C LEU A 69 3.34 37.69 -6.30
N SER A 70 4.39 38.48 -6.16
CA SER A 70 5.62 38.24 -6.93
C SER A 70 6.14 36.85 -6.56
N ARG A 71 6.42 36.00 -7.56
CA ARG A 71 7.05 34.68 -7.34
C ARG A 71 8.33 34.81 -6.49
N LYS A 72 9.02 35.96 -6.57
CA LYS A 72 10.17 36.30 -5.73
C LYS A 72 9.81 36.43 -4.24
N GLU A 73 8.67 37.00 -3.90
CA GLU A 73 8.19 37.13 -2.51
C GLU A 73 7.78 35.77 -1.95
N LEU A 74 7.11 34.92 -2.75
CA LEU A 74 6.83 33.54 -2.37
C LEU A 74 8.09 32.70 -2.14
N LEU A 75 9.13 32.93 -2.95
CA LEU A 75 10.43 32.26 -2.80
C LEU A 75 11.21 32.78 -1.59
N GLN A 76 11.09 34.08 -1.26
CA GLN A 76 11.78 34.72 -0.14
C GLN A 76 11.10 34.46 1.21
N GLN A 77 9.79 34.22 1.24
CA GLN A 77 9.07 33.89 2.48
C GLN A 77 9.40 32.51 3.08
N GLY A 78 10.20 31.69 2.38
CA GLY A 78 10.68 30.41 2.90
C GLY A 78 9.60 29.32 2.90
N GLY A 79 9.91 28.20 2.26
CA GLY A 79 9.03 27.03 2.15
C GLY A 79 8.89 26.29 3.46
N ASP A 80 8.12 26.83 4.40
CA ASP A 80 7.82 26.16 5.66
C ASP A 80 6.79 25.03 5.43
N LEU A 81 7.05 23.88 6.04
CA LEU A 81 6.22 22.69 5.98
C LEU A 81 5.38 22.62 7.26
N VAL A 82 4.08 22.37 7.11
CA VAL A 82 3.14 22.21 8.22
C VAL A 82 2.88 20.73 8.44
N SER A 83 3.24 20.23 9.61
CA SER A 83 3.02 18.83 9.99
C SER A 83 1.53 18.51 10.14
N SER A 84 1.15 17.27 9.87
CA SER A 84 -0.23 16.79 10.07
C SER A 84 -0.66 16.84 11.53
N THR A 85 0.26 16.72 12.48
CA THR A 85 -0.03 16.91 13.92
C THR A 85 -0.42 18.35 14.23
N THR A 86 0.28 19.34 13.67
CA THR A 86 -0.11 20.76 13.79
C THR A 86 -1.46 21.03 13.14
N LEU A 87 -1.78 20.37 12.02
CA LEU A 87 -3.11 20.50 11.41
C LEU A 87 -4.23 19.96 12.32
N LYS A 88 -3.99 18.89 13.10
CA LYS A 88 -4.94 18.38 14.09
C LYS A 88 -5.15 19.35 15.24
N GLU A 89 -4.07 19.93 15.77
CA GLU A 89 -4.12 20.94 16.82
C GLU A 89 -4.89 22.19 16.37
N LEU A 90 -4.80 22.54 15.09
CA LEU A 90 -5.54 23.62 14.45
C LEU A 90 -6.97 23.22 14.02
N GLU A 91 -7.51 22.12 14.54
CA GLU A 91 -8.85 21.57 14.26
C GLU A 91 -9.13 21.35 12.76
N PHE A 92 -8.10 20.96 11.98
CA PHE A 92 -8.20 20.73 10.54
C PHE A 92 -7.65 19.35 10.11
N PRO A 93 -8.17 18.22 10.64
CA PRO A 93 -7.68 16.86 10.39
C PRO A 93 -8.14 16.26 9.04
N ILE A 94 -8.40 17.09 8.02
CA ILE A 94 -9.05 16.65 6.78
C ILE A 94 -8.18 15.71 5.93
N PHE A 95 -6.87 15.66 6.19
CA PHE A 95 -5.89 14.84 5.47
C PHE A 95 -5.37 13.66 6.32
N ASP A 96 -5.99 13.39 7.48
CA ASP A 96 -5.58 12.29 8.39
C ASP A 96 -5.65 10.91 7.74
N PHE A 97 -6.47 10.75 6.70
CA PHE A 97 -6.57 9.52 5.92
C PHE A 97 -5.27 9.11 5.21
N LEU A 98 -4.32 10.05 5.07
CA LEU A 98 -2.98 9.81 4.50
C LEU A 98 -2.04 9.15 5.51
N CYS A 99 -2.36 9.15 6.81
CA CYS A 99 -1.56 8.48 7.83
C CYS A 99 -1.76 6.95 7.78
N SER A 100 -0.69 6.22 8.09
CA SER A 100 -0.69 4.76 8.28
C SER A 100 -0.03 4.37 9.60
N GLU A 101 -0.01 3.07 9.93
CA GLU A 101 0.65 2.60 11.15
C GLU A 101 2.16 2.87 11.13
N THR A 102 2.77 2.78 9.93
CA THR A 102 4.20 2.99 9.70
C THR A 102 4.54 4.45 9.40
N ASN A 103 3.61 5.21 8.82
CA ASN A 103 3.78 6.61 8.48
C ASN A 103 2.74 7.48 9.22
N ARG A 104 3.05 7.81 10.48
CA ARG A 104 2.09 8.46 11.40
C ARG A 104 1.92 9.96 11.16
N SER A 105 2.86 10.60 10.48
CA SER A 105 2.83 12.05 10.22
C SER A 105 3.47 12.39 8.89
N PHE A 106 2.91 13.38 8.21
CA PHE A 106 3.44 13.96 6.97
C PHE A 106 3.37 15.48 7.08
N SER A 107 4.05 16.18 6.18
CA SER A 107 4.04 17.65 6.17
C SER A 107 3.66 18.21 4.80
N ILE A 108 2.94 19.34 4.79
CA ILE A 108 2.43 20.03 3.59
C ILE A 108 2.92 21.48 3.55
N HIS A 109 3.20 21.99 2.35
CA HIS A 109 3.59 23.36 2.07
C HIS A 109 2.63 24.38 2.72
N ARG A 110 3.15 25.24 3.61
CA ARG A 110 2.38 26.19 4.42
C ARG A 110 1.44 27.07 3.60
N ALA A 111 1.93 27.72 2.54
CA ALA A 111 1.10 28.61 1.74
C ALA A 111 -0.11 27.89 1.10
N ALA A 112 0.10 26.67 0.57
CA ALA A 112 -0.95 25.91 -0.07
C ALA A 112 -2.02 25.45 0.94
N ILE A 113 -1.61 24.94 2.11
CA ILE A 113 -2.56 24.47 3.13
C ILE A 113 -3.29 25.62 3.82
N THR A 114 -2.63 26.77 4.04
CA THR A 114 -3.27 27.98 4.58
C THR A 114 -4.33 28.51 3.64
N LEU A 115 -4.04 28.59 2.34
CA LEU A 115 -5.04 28.98 1.32
C LEU A 115 -6.21 28.00 1.25
N PHE A 116 -5.90 26.70 1.27
CA PHE A 116 -6.91 25.64 1.25
C PHE A 116 -7.84 25.74 2.47
N LYS A 117 -7.28 25.94 3.68
CA LYS A 117 -8.04 26.11 4.92
C LYS A 117 -8.89 27.39 4.88
N ALA A 118 -8.34 28.49 4.39
CA ALA A 118 -9.05 29.77 4.31
C ALA A 118 -10.30 29.70 3.41
N HIS A 119 -10.26 28.90 2.34
CA HIS A 119 -11.37 28.73 1.39
C HIS A 119 -12.12 27.40 1.58
N PHE A 120 -12.01 26.76 2.75
CA PHE A 120 -12.52 25.41 2.94
C PHE A 120 -14.04 25.30 2.76
N LYS A 121 -14.80 26.34 3.15
CA LYS A 121 -16.27 26.35 3.01
C LYS A 121 -16.68 26.35 1.53
N GLU A 122 -16.02 27.20 0.75
CA GLU A 122 -16.20 27.34 -0.68
C GLU A 122 -15.78 26.07 -1.44
N LEU A 123 -14.63 25.50 -1.09
CA LEU A 123 -14.15 24.24 -1.66
C LEU A 123 -15.07 23.07 -1.31
N SER A 124 -15.69 23.08 -0.13
CA SER A 124 -16.69 22.10 0.25
C SER A 124 -17.95 22.20 -0.61
N GLN A 125 -18.44 23.41 -0.88
CA GLN A 125 -19.55 23.63 -1.81
C GLN A 125 -19.19 23.24 -3.25
N LEU A 126 -17.95 23.45 -3.67
CA LEU A 126 -17.47 22.99 -4.97
C LEU A 126 -17.44 21.47 -5.05
N LYS A 127 -16.98 20.80 -3.98
CA LYS A 127 -16.93 19.34 -3.89
C LYS A 127 -18.33 18.70 -3.97
N THR A 128 -19.34 19.28 -3.33
CA THR A 128 -20.72 18.75 -3.40
C THR A 128 -21.33 18.87 -4.81
N GLN A 129 -20.91 19.83 -5.63
CA GLN A 129 -21.41 19.99 -7.01
C GLN A 129 -20.91 18.92 -7.99
N ILE A 130 -19.86 18.19 -7.62
CA ILE A 130 -19.19 17.16 -8.45
C ILE A 130 -19.32 15.76 -7.85
N GLN A 131 -20.07 15.62 -6.75
CA GLN A 131 -20.35 14.36 -6.08
C GLN A 131 -21.84 14.00 -6.19
N ASP A 132 -22.12 12.71 -6.17
CA ASP A 132 -23.48 12.19 -6.05
C ASP A 132 -23.98 12.39 -4.61
N SER A 133 -25.18 12.97 -4.48
CA SER A 133 -25.74 13.37 -3.18
C SER A 133 -26.11 12.21 -2.27
N LYS A 134 -26.25 10.99 -2.80
CA LYS A 134 -26.62 9.79 -2.02
C LYS A 134 -25.41 8.99 -1.58
N THR A 135 -24.41 8.88 -2.46
CA THR A 135 -23.24 8.02 -2.25
C THR A 135 -22.01 8.80 -1.76
N GLY A 136 -21.96 10.11 -2.00
CA GLY A 136 -20.78 10.94 -1.74
C GLY A 136 -19.61 10.67 -2.70
N GLU A 137 -19.82 9.83 -3.72
CA GLU A 137 -18.81 9.47 -4.72
C GLU A 137 -18.77 10.52 -5.84
N LEU A 138 -17.63 10.61 -6.55
CA LEU A 138 -17.53 11.47 -7.73
C LEU A 138 -18.53 11.03 -8.81
N LEU A 139 -19.13 12.02 -9.48
CA LEU A 139 -20.00 11.75 -10.63
C LEU A 139 -19.25 10.95 -11.70
N SER A 140 -19.98 10.16 -12.48
CA SER A 140 -19.40 9.29 -13.53
C SER A 140 -18.78 10.06 -14.71
N THR A 141 -18.85 11.38 -14.70
CA THR A 141 -18.19 12.28 -15.65
C THR A 141 -16.72 12.45 -15.26
N PRO A 142 -15.75 12.20 -16.17
CA PRO A 142 -14.33 12.44 -15.92
C PRO A 142 -14.09 13.85 -15.38
N LEU A 143 -13.20 13.99 -14.40
CA LEU A 143 -12.88 15.26 -13.77
C LEU A 143 -11.40 15.60 -13.98
N ILE A 144 -11.15 16.78 -14.52
CA ILE A 144 -9.82 17.38 -14.61
C ILE A 144 -9.75 18.51 -13.58
N VAL A 145 -8.71 18.49 -12.76
CA VAL A 145 -8.40 19.57 -11.82
C VAL A 145 -7.09 20.18 -12.29
N THR A 146 -7.01 21.49 -12.44
CA THR A 146 -5.81 22.15 -12.95
C THR A 146 -5.44 23.37 -12.14
N GLY A 147 -4.16 23.73 -12.14
CA GLY A 147 -3.74 25.01 -11.59
C GLY A 147 -2.29 25.36 -11.92
N HIS A 148 -1.95 26.62 -11.70
CA HIS A 148 -0.62 27.16 -11.94
C HIS A 148 0.01 27.64 -10.63
N SER A 149 1.33 27.46 -10.47
CA SER A 149 2.08 27.90 -9.28
C SER A 149 1.44 27.32 -8.00
N ILE A 150 1.23 28.12 -6.95
CA ILE A 150 0.52 27.71 -5.73
C ILE A 150 -0.94 27.30 -6.00
N GLY A 151 -1.60 27.86 -7.02
CA GLY A 151 -2.92 27.39 -7.45
C GLY A 151 -2.90 25.91 -7.84
N GLY A 152 -1.82 25.43 -8.47
CA GLY A 152 -1.63 24.01 -8.77
C GLY A 152 -1.29 23.17 -7.53
N SER A 153 -0.62 23.73 -6.51
CA SER A 153 -0.47 23.07 -5.22
C SER A 153 -1.82 22.87 -4.52
N VAL A 154 -2.69 23.88 -4.55
CA VAL A 154 -4.07 23.80 -4.04
C VAL A 154 -4.92 22.81 -4.86
N ALA A 155 -4.78 22.81 -6.19
CA ALA A 155 -5.44 21.84 -7.07
C ALA A 155 -5.08 20.39 -6.71
N SER A 156 -3.80 20.16 -6.38
CA SER A 156 -3.32 18.84 -5.97
C SER A 156 -3.84 18.44 -4.58
N LEU A 157 -3.88 19.36 -3.61
CA LEU A 157 -4.51 19.12 -2.30
C LEU A 157 -6.01 18.83 -2.43
N PHE A 158 -6.71 19.56 -3.29
CA PHE A 158 -8.11 19.32 -3.58
C PHE A 158 -8.31 17.94 -4.21
N THR A 159 -7.46 17.55 -5.14
CA THR A 159 -7.48 16.22 -5.75
C THR A 159 -7.25 15.12 -4.72
N LEU A 160 -6.26 15.24 -3.82
CA LEU A 160 -6.06 14.30 -2.71
C LEU A 160 -7.31 14.19 -1.83
N TRP A 161 -7.97 15.30 -1.54
CA TRP A 161 -9.20 15.32 -0.75
C TRP A 161 -10.42 14.70 -1.47
N LEU A 162 -10.45 14.73 -2.80
CA LEU A 162 -11.44 13.99 -3.59
C LEU A 162 -11.17 12.48 -3.57
N LEU A 163 -9.90 12.09 -3.68
CA LEU A 163 -9.47 10.69 -3.71
C LEU A 163 -9.82 9.93 -2.42
N ASP A 164 -9.85 10.62 -1.28
CA ASP A 164 -10.26 10.06 0.02
C ASP A 164 -11.65 9.39 0.01
N ASN A 165 -12.56 9.85 -0.86
CA ASN A 165 -13.95 9.41 -0.89
C ASN A 165 -14.24 8.40 -2.01
N ILE A 166 -13.24 8.04 -2.80
CA ILE A 166 -13.41 7.07 -3.88
C ILE A 166 -13.26 5.66 -3.31
N LYS A 167 -14.38 4.96 -3.15
CA LYS A 167 -14.38 3.56 -2.73
C LYS A 167 -13.90 2.67 -3.88
N GLN A 168 -12.92 1.80 -3.61
CA GLN A 168 -12.62 0.74 -4.57
C GLN A 168 -13.78 -0.28 -4.59
N PRO A 169 -14.24 -0.72 -5.77
CA PRO A 169 -15.34 -1.64 -5.87
C PRO A 169 -14.98 -2.96 -5.17
N LEU A 170 -15.79 -3.33 -4.17
CA LEU A 170 -15.65 -4.59 -3.43
C LEU A 170 -15.95 -5.82 -4.30
N GLN A 171 -16.62 -5.62 -5.44
CA GLN A 171 -17.04 -6.68 -6.34
C GLN A 171 -16.36 -6.55 -7.71
N LYS A 172 -15.82 -7.67 -8.22
CA LYS A 172 -15.09 -7.75 -9.50
C LYS A 172 -15.88 -7.31 -10.75
N ASN A 173 -17.21 -7.17 -10.64
CA ASN A 173 -18.09 -6.91 -11.78
C ASN A 173 -18.48 -5.44 -11.94
N GLN A 174 -18.01 -4.54 -11.08
CA GLN A 174 -18.23 -3.10 -11.25
C GLN A 174 -17.06 -2.45 -11.99
N PRO A 175 -17.32 -1.51 -12.92
CA PRO A 175 -16.24 -0.75 -13.56
C PRO A 175 -15.45 0.01 -12.49
N PRO A 176 -14.12 0.13 -12.64
CA PRO A 176 -13.31 0.88 -11.69
C PRO A 176 -13.81 2.34 -11.63
N PRO A 177 -13.79 2.97 -10.45
CA PRO A 177 -14.21 4.35 -10.30
C PRO A 177 -13.31 5.23 -11.17
N LYS A 178 -13.92 6.21 -11.85
CA LYS A 178 -13.16 7.19 -12.61
C LYS A 178 -12.45 8.12 -11.64
N LEU A 179 -11.13 8.05 -11.62
CA LEU A 179 -10.30 8.90 -10.79
C LEU A 179 -10.18 10.30 -11.42
N PRO A 180 -10.11 11.37 -10.60
CA PRO A 180 -9.78 12.70 -11.09
C PRO A 180 -8.34 12.74 -11.61
N LEU A 181 -8.09 13.58 -12.62
CA LEU A 181 -6.75 13.87 -13.12
C LEU A 181 -6.37 15.31 -12.75
N CYS A 182 -5.33 15.47 -11.93
CA CYS A 182 -4.74 16.75 -11.58
C CYS A 182 -3.61 17.10 -12.56
N VAL A 183 -3.72 18.23 -13.26
CA VAL A 183 -2.69 18.75 -14.17
C VAL A 183 -2.18 20.08 -13.63
N THR A 184 -0.91 20.17 -13.27
CA THR A 184 -0.36 21.42 -12.69
C THR A 184 0.73 22.01 -13.57
N PHE A 185 0.84 23.33 -13.61
CA PHE A 185 1.86 24.04 -14.37
C PHE A 185 2.76 24.85 -13.43
N GLY A 186 4.07 24.58 -13.46
CA GLY A 186 5.05 25.35 -12.68
C GLY A 186 4.79 25.37 -11.18
N SER A 187 4.17 24.33 -10.64
CA SER A 187 3.84 24.24 -9.22
C SER A 187 5.03 23.77 -8.39
N PRO A 188 5.21 24.32 -7.17
CA PRO A 188 6.22 23.84 -6.24
C PRO A 188 5.81 22.48 -5.69
N PHE A 189 6.79 21.76 -5.13
CA PHE A 189 6.50 20.52 -4.42
C PHE A 189 5.68 20.80 -3.17
N ILE A 190 4.81 19.85 -2.83
CA ILE A 190 3.73 20.09 -1.89
C ILE A 190 4.03 19.54 -0.51
N GLY A 191 4.86 18.51 -0.37
CA GLY A 191 5.13 17.94 0.94
C GLY A 191 6.42 17.17 1.03
N ASN A 192 6.64 16.60 2.21
CA ASN A 192 7.86 15.88 2.57
C ASN A 192 7.83 14.40 2.13
N GLN A 193 8.84 13.65 2.55
CA GLN A 193 8.92 12.21 2.33
C GLN A 193 7.73 11.44 2.91
N GLY A 194 7.18 11.88 4.05
CA GLY A 194 5.96 11.28 4.62
C GLY A 194 4.77 11.40 3.67
N LEU A 195 4.57 12.57 3.05
CA LEU A 195 3.47 12.74 2.07
C LEU A 195 3.71 11.89 0.81
N GLN A 196 4.94 11.88 0.29
CA GLN A 196 5.31 11.07 -0.87
C GLN A 196 5.03 9.58 -0.60
N GLN A 197 5.47 9.05 0.55
CA GLN A 197 5.25 7.66 0.93
C GLN A 197 3.76 7.33 1.00
N ALA A 198 2.96 8.19 1.65
CA ALA A 198 1.52 8.00 1.75
C ALA A 198 0.86 7.90 0.36
N ILE A 199 1.20 8.79 -0.58
CA ILE A 199 0.63 8.78 -1.94
C ILE A 199 1.07 7.54 -2.73
N LEU A 200 2.34 7.13 -2.62
CA LEU A 200 2.87 5.96 -3.33
C LEU A 200 2.29 4.63 -2.82
N GLU A 201 1.88 4.56 -1.56
CA GLU A 201 1.24 3.37 -1.00
C GLU A 201 -0.17 3.14 -1.60
N PHE A 202 -0.84 4.21 -2.02
CA PHE A 202 -2.07 4.14 -2.81
C PHE A 202 -1.76 3.91 -4.30
N SER A 203 -1.85 2.65 -4.75
CA SER A 203 -1.38 2.21 -6.08
C SER A 203 -1.96 2.95 -7.29
N ASN A 204 -3.08 3.66 -7.14
CA ASN A 204 -3.73 4.41 -8.23
C ASN A 204 -3.69 5.94 -8.03
N TRP A 205 -3.25 6.44 -6.89
CA TRP A 205 -3.28 7.87 -6.60
C TRP A 205 -2.14 8.60 -7.26
N ASN A 206 -0.94 8.02 -7.26
CA ASN A 206 0.21 8.64 -7.94
C ASN A 206 -0.08 8.91 -9.42
N SER A 207 -0.83 8.02 -10.10
CA SER A 207 -1.24 8.20 -11.50
C SER A 207 -2.33 9.27 -11.72
N CYS A 208 -2.85 9.88 -10.66
CA CYS A 208 -3.82 10.97 -10.74
C CYS A 208 -3.15 12.34 -10.88
N PHE A 209 -1.82 12.43 -10.80
CA PHE A 209 -1.10 13.71 -10.79
C PHE A 209 -0.14 13.80 -11.97
N LEU A 210 -0.27 14.89 -12.73
CA LEU A 210 0.55 15.22 -13.88
C LEU A 210 1.12 16.65 -13.72
N HIS A 211 2.42 16.74 -13.48
CA HIS A 211 3.11 18.00 -13.20
C HIS A 211 3.90 18.46 -14.43
N VAL A 212 3.45 19.53 -15.07
CA VAL A 212 4.11 20.16 -16.21
C VAL A 212 5.12 21.18 -15.72
N VAL A 213 6.39 21.00 -16.10
CA VAL A 213 7.50 21.86 -15.69
C VAL A 213 8.27 22.32 -16.92
N GLY A 214 8.35 23.64 -17.10
CA GLY A 214 9.17 24.23 -18.15
C GLY A 214 10.64 24.26 -17.77
N ASN A 215 11.52 24.07 -18.74
CA ASN A 215 12.97 24.05 -18.55
C ASN A 215 13.53 25.38 -18.05
N LYS A 216 12.84 26.50 -18.24
CA LYS A 216 13.27 27.82 -17.74
C LYS A 216 12.64 28.17 -16.38
N ASP A 217 11.72 27.36 -15.85
CA ASP A 217 10.98 27.70 -14.61
C ASP A 217 11.80 27.41 -13.36
N PRO A 218 12.12 28.42 -12.52
CA PRO A 218 12.85 28.19 -11.28
C PRO A 218 11.99 27.59 -10.17
N PHE A 219 10.66 27.77 -10.20
CA PHE A 219 9.81 27.56 -9.02
C PHE A 219 9.75 26.09 -8.54
N PRO A 220 9.55 25.09 -9.43
CA PRO A 220 9.58 23.69 -9.00
C PRO A 220 10.99 23.23 -8.59
N LYS A 221 12.04 23.88 -9.12
CA LYS A 221 13.44 23.51 -8.91
C LYS A 221 14.00 24.06 -7.61
N THR A 222 13.49 25.18 -7.12
CA THR A 222 13.85 25.76 -5.82
C THR A 222 13.36 24.92 -4.65
N SER A 223 12.29 24.13 -4.82
CA SER A 223 11.81 23.18 -3.80
C SER A 223 12.83 22.06 -3.49
N ILE A 224 13.82 21.83 -4.36
CA ILE A 224 14.85 20.79 -4.19
C ILE A 224 16.10 21.35 -3.47
N ALA A 225 16.15 22.65 -3.17
CA ALA A 225 17.33 23.25 -2.56
C ALA A 225 17.57 22.70 -1.15
N HIS A 226 18.61 21.89 -0.99
CA HIS A 226 19.27 21.69 0.29
C HIS A 226 19.78 23.05 0.77
N ASN A 227 19.27 23.53 1.91
CA ASN A 227 19.88 24.66 2.59
C ASN A 227 21.19 24.17 3.21
N ASP A 228 22.32 24.43 2.54
CA ASP A 228 23.68 24.21 3.07
C ASP A 228 24.03 25.10 4.28
N THR A 229 23.06 25.83 4.84
CA THR A 229 23.26 26.60 6.06
C THR A 229 22.99 25.74 7.28
N THR A 230 24.07 25.39 7.97
CA THR A 230 24.13 24.85 9.32
C THR A 230 23.18 25.59 10.27
N GLN A 231 21.98 25.04 10.49
CA GLN A 231 21.17 25.04 11.72
C GLN A 231 19.70 24.71 11.35
N SER A 232 19.16 23.68 12.01
CA SER A 232 17.82 23.06 11.87
C SER A 232 17.66 21.98 10.79
N VAL A 233 17.09 20.86 11.22
CA VAL A 233 16.67 19.71 10.40
C VAL A 233 15.47 20.17 9.56
N SER A 234 15.71 20.85 8.44
CA SER A 234 14.63 21.22 7.52
C SER A 234 14.16 19.96 6.80
N GLU A 235 12.86 19.64 6.89
CA GLU A 235 12.29 18.52 6.14
C GLU A 235 12.34 18.83 4.64
N ASP A 236 13.03 17.99 3.86
CA ASP A 236 13.11 18.17 2.41
C ASP A 236 11.75 17.94 1.73
N TYR A 237 11.39 18.82 0.80
CA TYR A 237 10.30 18.57 -0.13
C TYR A 237 10.63 17.37 -1.04
N LYS A 238 9.62 16.55 -1.33
CA LYS A 238 9.73 15.41 -2.24
C LYS A 238 8.68 15.47 -3.35
N ALA A 239 9.09 15.08 -4.55
CA ALA A 239 8.22 14.96 -5.71
C ALA A 239 7.24 13.78 -5.55
N PHE A 240 6.06 13.85 -6.14
CA PHE A 240 5.17 12.70 -6.36
C PHE A 240 4.44 12.91 -7.69
N GLY A 241 3.75 11.88 -8.19
CA GLY A 241 3.05 11.94 -9.47
C GLY A 241 3.95 11.76 -10.68
N THR A 242 3.38 11.95 -11.86
CA THR A 242 4.05 11.95 -13.15
C THR A 242 4.48 13.37 -13.51
N PHE A 243 5.68 13.54 -14.06
CA PHE A 243 6.17 14.84 -14.52
C PHE A 243 6.28 14.90 -16.03
N ILE A 244 5.93 16.03 -16.65
CA ILE A 244 6.28 16.35 -18.03
C ILE A 244 7.26 17.51 -18.01
N LEU A 245 8.50 17.22 -18.36
CA LEU A 245 9.53 18.24 -18.50
C LEU A 245 9.50 18.75 -19.93
N CYS A 246 9.34 20.07 -20.10
CA CYS A 246 9.10 20.70 -21.40
C CYS A 246 10.17 21.74 -21.71
N SER A 247 10.56 21.82 -22.98
CA SER A 247 11.38 22.90 -23.52
C SER A 247 10.92 23.23 -24.94
N GLU A 248 11.50 24.28 -25.52
CA GLU A 248 11.33 24.60 -26.94
C GLU A 248 11.83 23.47 -27.87
N LYS A 249 12.65 22.52 -27.40
CA LYS A 249 13.13 21.39 -28.21
C LYS A 249 12.16 20.20 -28.20
N GLY A 250 11.26 20.12 -27.22
CA GLY A 250 10.42 18.93 -27.01
C GLY A 250 10.01 18.74 -25.56
N CYS A 251 9.52 17.55 -25.24
CA CYS A 251 9.13 17.19 -23.88
C CYS A 251 9.33 15.69 -23.61
N ALA A 252 9.48 15.34 -22.34
CA ALA A 252 9.57 13.95 -21.90
C ALA A 252 8.78 13.75 -20.60
N CYS A 253 8.06 12.63 -20.52
CA CYS A 253 7.39 12.18 -19.31
C CYS A 253 8.33 11.39 -18.40
N VAL A 254 8.26 11.65 -17.10
CA VAL A 254 9.09 11.00 -16.09
C VAL A 254 8.23 10.65 -14.89
N ASP A 255 8.16 9.36 -14.57
CA ASP A 255 7.42 8.86 -13.41
C ASP A 255 8.33 8.44 -12.25
N ASP A 256 9.59 8.11 -12.54
CA ASP A 256 10.55 7.78 -11.49
C ASP A 256 10.98 9.06 -10.75
N LEU A 257 10.61 9.15 -9.49
CA LEU A 257 10.78 10.36 -8.67
C LEU A 257 12.25 10.67 -8.36
N GLU A 258 13.13 9.67 -8.42
CA GLU A 258 14.57 9.85 -8.28
C GLU A 258 15.15 10.48 -9.56
N VAL A 259 14.71 10.01 -10.73
CA VAL A 259 15.03 10.63 -12.01
C VAL A 259 14.50 12.06 -12.07
N VAL A 260 13.25 12.32 -11.66
CA VAL A 260 12.68 13.68 -11.60
C VAL A 260 13.56 14.61 -10.77
N SER A 261 13.96 14.18 -9.58
CA SER A 261 14.80 14.98 -8.68
C SER A 261 16.16 15.32 -9.33
N ARG A 262 16.81 14.33 -9.94
CA ARG A 262 18.10 14.51 -10.65
C ARG A 262 17.97 15.46 -11.85
N LEU A 263 16.89 15.35 -12.62
CA LEU A 263 16.67 16.20 -13.81
C LEU A 263 16.36 17.65 -13.43
N LEU A 264 15.52 17.87 -12.41
CA LEU A 264 15.19 19.21 -11.93
C LEU A 264 16.41 19.90 -11.28
N GLU A 265 17.23 19.14 -10.54
CA GLU A 265 18.50 19.64 -10.00
C GLU A 265 19.48 20.06 -11.12
N SER A 266 19.65 19.20 -12.14
CA SER A 266 20.54 19.49 -13.27
C SER A 266 20.11 20.71 -14.08
N SER A 267 18.80 20.92 -14.24
CA SER A 267 18.22 22.04 -15.00
C SER A 267 18.08 23.32 -14.17
N ARG A 268 18.48 23.33 -12.89
CA ARG A 268 18.45 24.52 -12.02
C ARG A 268 19.34 25.65 -12.54
N LYS A 269 20.53 25.30 -13.06
CA LYS A 269 21.50 26.26 -13.60
C LYS A 269 20.98 27.01 -14.85
N GLN A 270 19.99 26.44 -15.54
CA GLN A 270 19.38 26.99 -16.75
C GLN A 270 18.09 27.79 -16.47
N ALA A 271 17.62 27.82 -15.22
CA ALA A 271 16.40 28.53 -14.87
C ALA A 271 16.66 30.05 -14.78
N SER A 272 15.84 30.83 -15.49
CA SER A 272 15.89 32.30 -15.45
C SER A 272 14.87 32.83 -14.45
N CYS A 273 15.25 33.82 -13.63
CA CYS A 273 14.40 34.46 -12.61
C CYS A 273 13.45 35.54 -13.17
N GLU A 274 13.02 35.38 -14.42
CA GLU A 274 11.94 36.18 -14.99
C GLU A 274 10.62 35.48 -14.67
N SER A 275 9.63 36.24 -14.25
CA SER A 275 8.31 35.77 -13.83
C SER A 275 7.62 35.07 -15.00
N GLN A 276 7.86 33.76 -15.12
CA GLN A 276 7.18 32.91 -16.08
C GLN A 276 5.76 32.66 -15.57
N GLU A 277 4.87 33.56 -15.97
CA GLU A 277 3.43 33.44 -15.77
C GLU A 277 2.86 32.28 -16.59
N ILE A 278 1.53 32.11 -16.55
CA ILE A 278 0.88 31.03 -17.31
C ILE A 278 1.15 31.15 -18.81
N ASP A 279 1.40 32.35 -19.33
CA ASP A 279 1.65 32.61 -20.75
C ASP A 279 2.86 31.85 -21.28
N TYR A 280 3.93 31.72 -20.49
CA TYR A 280 5.09 30.89 -20.83
C TYR A 280 4.69 29.43 -21.08
N TYR A 281 3.81 28.88 -20.23
CA TYR A 281 3.31 27.51 -20.40
C TYR A 281 2.35 27.39 -21.59
N VAL A 282 1.54 28.40 -21.86
CA VAL A 282 0.66 28.44 -23.03
C VAL A 282 1.47 28.43 -24.33
N GLU A 283 2.53 29.24 -24.40
CA GLU A 283 3.45 29.28 -25.54
C GLU A 283 4.14 27.94 -25.77
N ILE A 284 4.73 27.35 -24.72
CA ILE A 284 5.38 26.03 -24.80
C ILE A 284 4.42 24.95 -25.27
N VAL A 285 3.21 24.89 -24.69
CA VAL A 285 2.23 23.85 -25.05
C VAL A 285 1.81 23.99 -26.52
N ASN A 286 1.61 25.21 -27.01
CA ASN A 286 1.26 25.46 -28.41
C ASN A 286 2.41 25.10 -29.36
N ASP A 287 3.64 25.48 -29.01
CA ASP A 287 4.85 25.16 -29.76
C ASP A 287 5.06 23.64 -29.86
N LEU A 288 4.97 22.93 -28.74
CA LEU A 288 5.04 21.46 -28.69
C LEU A 288 4.00 20.82 -29.60
N LYS A 289 2.75 21.28 -29.55
CA LYS A 289 1.67 20.76 -30.41
C LYS A 289 1.97 20.97 -31.90
N SER A 290 2.52 22.12 -32.27
CA SER A 290 2.92 22.39 -33.65
C SER A 290 4.06 21.49 -34.14
N LYS A 291 5.01 21.15 -33.25
CA LYS A 291 6.19 20.33 -33.55
C LYS A 291 5.91 18.84 -33.61
N VAL A 292 4.91 18.34 -32.88
CA VAL A 292 4.52 16.91 -33.00
C VAL A 292 4.07 16.56 -34.43
N MET A 293 3.56 17.53 -35.19
CA MET A 293 3.18 17.37 -36.60
C MET A 293 4.38 17.38 -37.57
N ILE A 294 5.55 17.88 -37.15
CA ILE A 294 6.73 18.11 -38.01
C ILE A 294 7.95 17.48 -37.33
N ARG A 295 8.15 16.16 -37.46
CA ARG A 295 9.37 15.52 -36.93
C ARG A 295 10.51 15.59 -37.95
N GLY A 296 11.53 16.38 -37.65
CA GLY A 296 12.86 16.29 -38.26
C GLY A 296 13.75 15.26 -37.54
N ASN A 297 14.76 14.74 -38.23
CA ASN A 297 15.77 13.84 -37.64
C ASN A 297 16.56 14.57 -36.56
N SER A 298 16.85 13.91 -35.41
CA SER A 298 17.82 14.44 -34.45
C SER A 298 19.17 14.67 -35.16
N GLN A 299 19.82 15.80 -34.86
CA GLN A 299 21.12 16.15 -35.43
C GLN A 299 22.28 15.43 -34.73
N LEU A 300 22.01 14.62 -33.70
CA LEU A 300 23.02 13.86 -32.97
C LEU A 300 23.42 12.60 -33.75
N ASP A 301 24.71 12.46 -34.06
CA ASP A 301 25.26 11.19 -34.55
C ASP A 301 25.32 10.16 -33.41
N LEU A 302 24.29 9.33 -33.33
CA LEU A 302 24.14 8.25 -32.34
C LEU A 302 24.56 6.88 -32.89
N SER A 303 25.19 6.81 -34.06
CA SER A 303 25.46 5.57 -34.80
C SER A 303 26.27 4.51 -34.04
N TYR A 304 27.07 4.92 -33.03
CA TYR A 304 27.90 4.04 -32.20
C TYR A 304 27.49 3.97 -30.72
N VAL A 305 26.28 4.44 -30.37
CA VAL A 305 25.80 4.51 -28.97
C VAL A 305 24.86 3.35 -28.66
N GLN A 306 25.01 2.72 -27.48
CA GLN A 306 24.09 1.68 -27.01
C GLN A 306 22.64 2.21 -26.98
N PRO A 307 21.60 1.44 -27.38
CA PRO A 307 20.23 1.93 -27.52
C PRO A 307 19.64 2.59 -26.25
N LEU A 308 19.93 2.04 -25.06
CA LEU A 308 19.51 2.61 -23.77
C LEU A 308 20.09 4.01 -23.58
N LYS A 309 21.40 4.16 -23.76
CA LYS A 309 22.11 5.42 -23.65
C LYS A 309 21.63 6.43 -24.69
N ALA A 310 21.38 5.98 -25.92
CA ALA A 310 20.85 6.81 -26.99
C ALA A 310 19.45 7.36 -26.63
N GLY A 311 18.56 6.52 -26.09
CA GLY A 311 17.23 6.94 -25.63
C GLY A 311 17.28 7.98 -24.51
N ILE A 312 18.18 7.81 -23.54
CA ILE A 312 18.42 8.79 -22.47
C ILE A 312 18.89 10.13 -23.06
N ILE A 313 19.86 10.11 -23.96
CA ILE A 313 20.40 11.32 -24.60
C ILE A 313 19.31 12.09 -25.35
N LEU A 314 18.48 11.39 -26.13
CA LEU A 314 17.38 12.00 -26.88
C LEU A 314 16.36 12.68 -25.95
N GLN A 315 16.09 12.09 -24.78
CA GLN A 315 15.20 12.71 -23.79
C GLN A 315 15.82 13.92 -23.12
N LEU A 316 17.08 13.84 -22.73
CA LEU A 316 17.80 14.98 -22.17
C LEU A 316 17.81 16.15 -23.16
N GLU A 317 18.04 15.88 -24.45
CA GLU A 317 17.96 16.90 -25.50
C GLU A 317 16.55 17.50 -25.61
N ALA A 318 15.50 16.67 -25.61
CA ALA A 318 14.11 17.11 -25.73
C ALA A 318 13.69 18.02 -24.56
N ILE A 319 14.16 17.75 -23.34
CA ILE A 319 13.87 18.58 -22.16
C ILE A 319 14.78 19.81 -22.04
N GLY A 320 15.69 20.02 -23.01
CA GLY A 320 16.52 21.22 -23.11
C GLY A 320 17.90 21.12 -22.44
N VAL A 321 18.35 19.93 -22.05
CA VAL A 321 19.74 19.73 -21.59
C VAL A 321 20.68 19.89 -22.79
N GLU A 322 21.65 20.79 -22.68
CA GLU A 322 22.62 21.01 -23.74
C GLU A 322 23.66 19.89 -23.76
N MET A 323 23.60 19.04 -24.79
CA MET A 323 24.48 17.87 -24.93
C MET A 323 25.76 18.16 -25.73
N THR A 324 25.82 19.27 -26.47
CA THR A 324 26.86 19.59 -27.47
C THR A 324 27.82 20.72 -27.06
N THR A 325 27.90 21.05 -25.77
CA THR A 325 28.74 22.15 -25.27
C THR A 325 30.25 21.83 -25.37
N GLN A 326 31.07 22.82 -25.76
CA GLN A 326 32.54 22.71 -25.82
C GLN A 326 33.21 22.78 -24.42
N GLN A 327 32.46 23.14 -23.37
CA GLN A 327 32.95 23.24 -22.01
C GLN A 327 33.15 21.85 -21.39
N GLN A 328 34.39 21.51 -21.03
CA GLN A 328 34.76 20.20 -20.50
C GLN A 328 34.02 19.83 -19.20
N LEU A 329 33.75 20.81 -18.33
CA LEU A 329 33.02 20.59 -17.07
C LEU A 329 31.56 20.18 -17.32
N VAL A 330 30.83 20.88 -18.19
CA VAL A 330 29.45 20.56 -18.57
C VAL A 330 29.36 19.17 -19.21
N LYS A 331 30.33 18.83 -20.07
CA LYS A 331 30.42 17.51 -20.69
C LYS A 331 30.62 16.40 -19.66
N LYS A 332 31.43 16.63 -18.62
CA LYS A 332 31.63 15.68 -17.51
C LYS A 332 30.37 15.51 -16.67
N ASP A 333 29.68 16.61 -16.35
CA ASP A 333 28.42 16.60 -15.59
C ASP A 333 27.32 15.85 -16.35
N ASN A 334 27.16 16.11 -17.64
CA ASN A 334 26.19 15.41 -18.50
C ASN A 334 26.49 13.91 -18.59
N ASN A 335 27.76 13.54 -18.78
CA ASN A 335 28.14 12.12 -18.81
C ASN A 335 27.87 11.42 -17.46
N ASN A 336 28.07 12.11 -16.34
CA ASN A 336 27.73 11.58 -15.02
C ASN A 336 26.21 11.40 -14.87
N LEU A 337 25.42 12.38 -15.30
CA LEU A 337 23.95 12.29 -15.30
C LEU A 337 23.48 11.08 -16.13
N ILE A 338 23.98 10.93 -17.36
CA ILE A 338 23.63 9.80 -18.23
C ILE A 338 23.95 8.45 -17.58
N SER A 339 25.15 8.31 -17.00
CA SER A 339 25.55 7.05 -16.33
C SER A 339 24.63 6.72 -15.14
N LYS A 340 24.26 7.73 -14.34
CA LYS A 340 23.31 7.58 -13.22
C LYS A 340 21.91 7.17 -13.70
N LEU A 341 21.44 7.76 -14.80
CA LEU A 341 20.16 7.40 -15.41
C LEU A 341 20.19 5.98 -16.00
N GLU A 342 21.28 5.57 -16.65
CA GLU A 342 21.44 4.19 -17.13
C GLU A 342 21.41 3.17 -16.00
N GLU A 343 22.11 3.45 -14.89
CA GLU A 343 22.11 2.56 -13.73
C GLU A 343 20.72 2.44 -13.11
N ARG A 344 20.03 3.57 -12.91
CA ARG A 344 18.66 3.59 -12.38
C ARG A 344 17.69 2.82 -13.29
N GLU A 345 17.79 2.98 -14.60
CA GLU A 345 16.95 2.26 -15.56
C GLU A 345 17.20 0.74 -15.49
N LYS A 346 18.45 0.30 -15.37
CA LYS A 346 18.79 -1.12 -15.18
C LYS A 346 18.21 -1.69 -13.89
N VAL A 347 18.23 -0.91 -12.80
CA VAL A 347 17.60 -1.28 -11.52
C VAL A 347 16.08 -1.44 -11.69
N LEU A 348 15.41 -0.48 -12.32
CA LEU A 348 13.96 -0.53 -12.59
C LEU A 348 13.57 -1.74 -13.44
N MET A 349 14.36 -2.05 -14.47
CA MET A 349 14.15 -3.22 -15.32
C MET A 349 14.26 -4.54 -14.54
N ALA A 350 15.20 -4.64 -13.59
CA ALA A 350 15.33 -5.79 -12.72
C ALA A 350 14.17 -5.91 -11.71
N GLU A 351 13.71 -4.79 -11.15
CA GLU A 351 12.55 -4.74 -10.24
C GLU A 351 11.25 -5.13 -10.96
N LEU A 352 11.05 -4.66 -12.20
CA LEU A 352 9.94 -5.04 -13.07
C LEU A 352 9.92 -6.55 -13.34
N ALA A 353 11.08 -7.14 -13.60
CA ALA A 353 11.20 -8.59 -13.82
C ALA A 353 10.77 -9.39 -12.57
N LYS A 354 11.22 -8.95 -11.37
CA LYS A 354 10.79 -9.54 -10.09
C LYS A 354 9.28 -9.41 -9.85
N THR A 355 8.73 -8.23 -10.15
CA THR A 355 7.31 -7.91 -9.91
C THR A 355 6.37 -8.66 -10.85
N ARG A 356 6.77 -8.87 -12.12
CA ARG A 356 6.03 -9.74 -13.06
C ARG A 356 5.95 -11.18 -12.55
N GLY A 357 6.98 -11.68 -11.88
CA GLY A 357 6.94 -12.97 -11.18
C GLY A 357 5.89 -13.03 -10.05
N SER A 358 5.56 -11.90 -9.41
CA SER A 358 4.60 -11.81 -8.31
C SER A 358 3.12 -11.92 -8.73
N LYS A 359 2.75 -11.56 -9.97
CA LYS A 359 1.35 -11.80 -10.44
C LYS A 359 1.04 -13.29 -10.61
N ASN A 360 2.04 -14.11 -10.88
CA ASN A 360 1.92 -15.57 -10.85
C ASN A 360 1.77 -16.13 -9.42
N ASN A 361 1.92 -15.30 -8.37
CA ASN A 361 1.95 -15.74 -6.99
C ASN A 361 0.57 -16.16 -6.46
N LEU A 362 -0.54 -15.53 -6.87
CA LEU A 362 -1.87 -15.90 -6.35
C LEU A 362 -2.29 -17.32 -6.73
N ASN A 363 -2.10 -17.71 -7.98
CA ASN A 363 -2.36 -19.08 -8.42
C ASN A 363 -1.40 -20.06 -7.72
N GLN A 364 -0.14 -19.67 -7.53
CA GLN A 364 0.83 -20.46 -6.78
C GLN A 364 0.41 -20.65 -5.32
N ILE A 365 -0.14 -19.64 -4.66
CA ILE A 365 -0.65 -19.76 -3.29
C ILE A 365 -1.81 -20.74 -3.22
N LYS A 366 -2.77 -20.65 -4.16
CA LYS A 366 -3.89 -21.60 -4.22
C LYS A 366 -3.40 -23.02 -4.43
N ILE A 367 -2.45 -23.23 -5.35
CA ILE A 367 -1.83 -24.53 -5.60
C ILE A 367 -1.15 -25.06 -4.33
N LYS A 368 -0.38 -24.22 -3.64
CA LYS A 368 0.36 -24.62 -2.43
C LYS A 368 -0.57 -24.89 -1.24
N MET A 369 -1.65 -24.13 -1.09
CA MET A 369 -2.70 -24.43 -0.11
C MET A 369 -3.36 -25.78 -0.40
N ALA A 370 -3.71 -26.06 -1.67
CA ALA A 370 -4.25 -27.37 -2.06
C ALA A 370 -3.27 -28.52 -1.83
N GLN A 371 -1.96 -28.29 -2.00
CA GLN A 371 -0.92 -29.28 -1.66
C GLN A 371 -0.87 -29.57 -0.15
N LEU A 372 -1.03 -28.55 0.70
CA LEU A 372 -1.15 -28.74 2.15
C LEU A 372 -2.43 -29.50 2.54
N GLU A 373 -3.56 -29.20 1.88
CA GLU A 373 -4.80 -29.96 2.09
C GLU A 373 -4.64 -31.43 1.69
N TRP A 374 -3.91 -31.70 0.62
CA TRP A 374 -3.60 -33.07 0.19
C TRP A 374 -2.68 -33.79 1.18
N TYR A 375 -1.65 -33.10 1.68
CA TYR A 375 -0.80 -33.60 2.76
C TYR A 375 -1.64 -33.93 4.01
N LYS A 376 -2.55 -33.03 4.41
CA LYS A 376 -3.44 -33.24 5.54
C LYS A 376 -4.28 -34.51 5.38
N LYS A 377 -4.89 -34.70 4.21
CA LYS A 377 -5.63 -35.93 3.87
C LYS A 377 -4.77 -37.18 3.91
N PHE A 378 -3.52 -37.10 3.42
CA PHE A 378 -2.57 -38.22 3.47
C PHE A 378 -2.24 -38.62 4.91
N CYS A 379 -1.94 -37.66 5.79
CA CYS A 379 -1.63 -37.89 7.20
C CYS A 379 -2.83 -38.42 7.98
N LYS A 380 -4.05 -37.95 7.66
CA LYS A 380 -5.30 -38.46 8.24
C LYS A 380 -5.51 -39.94 7.93
N LYS A 381 -5.26 -40.39 6.69
CA LYS A 381 -5.35 -41.81 6.29
C LYS A 381 -4.39 -42.73 7.04
N LYS A 382 -3.32 -42.18 7.63
CA LYS A 382 -2.34 -42.92 8.44
C LYS A 382 -2.68 -42.94 9.93
N GLU A 383 -3.81 -42.35 10.34
CA GLU A 383 -4.22 -42.22 11.75
C GLU A 383 -3.23 -41.41 12.64
N ILE A 384 -2.46 -40.51 12.03
CA ILE A 384 -1.48 -39.66 12.72
C ILE A 384 -1.95 -38.21 12.82
N GLY A 385 -2.46 -37.67 11.71
CA GLY A 385 -2.77 -36.25 11.59
C GLY A 385 -1.56 -35.43 11.14
N TYR A 386 -1.82 -34.34 10.42
CA TYR A 386 -0.78 -33.60 9.70
C TYR A 386 0.19 -32.84 10.63
N TYR A 387 -0.30 -32.39 11.79
CA TYR A 387 0.52 -31.77 12.84
C TYR A 387 1.61 -32.72 13.34
N ASP A 388 1.21 -33.91 13.82
CA ASP A 388 2.13 -34.93 14.32
C ASP A 388 3.02 -35.52 13.22
N CYS A 389 2.52 -35.69 11.99
CA CYS A 389 3.36 -36.11 10.86
C CYS A 389 4.50 -35.12 10.61
N TYR A 390 4.17 -33.82 10.54
CA TYR A 390 5.16 -32.78 10.26
C TYR A 390 6.17 -32.64 11.40
N LYS A 391 5.70 -32.62 12.67
CA LYS A 391 6.56 -32.52 13.86
C LYS A 391 7.62 -33.62 13.88
N ASN A 392 7.21 -34.85 13.60
CA ASN A 392 8.08 -36.03 13.66
C ASN A 392 8.90 -36.28 12.38
N GLN A 393 8.67 -35.53 11.29
CA GLN A 393 9.35 -35.68 9.99
C GLN A 393 9.45 -37.14 9.50
N LEU A 394 8.32 -37.85 9.55
CA LEU A 394 8.24 -39.29 9.28
C LEU A 394 8.48 -39.65 7.81
N TRP A 395 8.33 -38.70 6.87
CA TRP A 395 8.30 -38.97 5.44
C TRP A 395 9.05 -37.94 4.59
N ARG A 396 9.45 -38.34 3.36
CA ARG A 396 10.04 -37.42 2.36
C ARG A 396 9.12 -36.25 2.01
N SER A 397 7.81 -36.49 2.02
CA SER A 397 6.79 -35.44 1.81
C SER A 397 6.88 -34.31 2.84
N ASP A 398 7.41 -34.57 4.04
CA ASP A 398 7.52 -33.54 5.08
C ASP A 398 8.56 -32.48 4.72
N ARG A 399 9.62 -32.87 3.99
CA ARG A 399 10.59 -31.92 3.42
C ARG A 399 9.97 -31.00 2.37
N ASP A 400 9.06 -31.56 1.56
CA ASP A 400 8.28 -30.75 0.61
C ASP A 400 7.35 -29.78 1.33
N VAL A 401 6.69 -30.23 2.40
CA VAL A 401 5.82 -29.38 3.25
C VAL A 401 6.59 -28.23 3.88
N THR A 402 7.81 -28.43 4.38
CA THR A 402 8.64 -27.32 4.91
C THR A 402 8.88 -26.24 3.87
N ARG A 403 9.15 -26.63 2.61
CA ARG A 403 9.33 -25.67 1.50
C ARG A 403 8.03 -24.96 1.14
N LEU A 404 6.90 -25.68 1.14
CA LEU A 404 5.57 -25.10 0.90
C LEU A 404 5.18 -24.09 1.97
N LYS A 405 5.35 -24.47 3.24
CA LYS A 405 5.15 -23.61 4.41
C LYS A 405 5.95 -22.32 4.28
N LYS A 406 7.27 -22.41 4.10
CA LYS A 406 8.16 -21.25 4.00
C LYS A 406 7.72 -20.26 2.91
N PHE A 407 7.27 -20.77 1.76
CA PHE A 407 6.74 -19.93 0.69
C PHE A 407 5.47 -19.19 1.11
N LEU A 408 4.50 -19.90 1.68
CA LEU A 408 3.24 -19.32 2.14
C LEU A 408 3.48 -18.28 3.24
N THR A 409 4.33 -18.60 4.22
CA THR A 409 4.71 -17.69 5.30
C THR A 409 5.34 -16.41 4.77
N ASN A 410 6.28 -16.50 3.83
CA ASN A 410 6.90 -15.31 3.24
C ASN A 410 5.87 -14.45 2.48
N TYR A 411 4.96 -15.08 1.74
CA TYR A 411 3.90 -14.35 1.06
C TYR A 411 2.99 -13.60 2.03
N TRP A 412 2.48 -14.28 3.06
CA TRP A 412 1.56 -13.68 4.01
C TRP A 412 2.21 -12.63 4.89
N LYS A 413 3.49 -12.78 5.27
CA LYS A 413 4.27 -11.71 5.91
C LYS A 413 4.35 -10.48 5.02
N ASN A 414 4.76 -10.63 3.76
CA ASN A 414 4.83 -9.52 2.82
C ASN A 414 3.47 -8.85 2.59
N LEU A 415 2.38 -9.62 2.55
CA LEU A 415 1.02 -9.10 2.40
C LEU A 415 0.61 -8.29 3.64
N VAL A 416 0.87 -8.80 4.83
CA VAL A 416 0.56 -8.11 6.09
C VAL A 416 1.36 -6.82 6.21
N GLU A 417 2.66 -6.85 5.93
CA GLU A 417 3.52 -5.67 5.89
C GLU A 417 3.08 -4.66 4.83
N SER A 418 2.60 -5.12 3.67
CA SER A 418 2.05 -4.24 2.64
C SER A 418 0.73 -3.61 3.10
N ALA A 419 -0.12 -4.34 3.83
CA ALA A 419 -1.40 -3.82 4.31
C ALA A 419 -1.22 -2.79 5.44
N GLN A 420 -0.23 -2.98 6.32
CA GLN A 420 0.10 -2.03 7.39
C GLN A 420 0.73 -0.74 6.88
N ARG A 421 1.53 -0.84 5.81
CA ARG A 421 2.09 0.33 5.14
C ARG A 421 0.99 1.19 4.56
N LYS A 422 0.02 0.58 3.88
CA LYS A 422 -1.04 1.32 3.21
C LYS A 422 -1.88 2.18 4.15
N PRO A 423 -2.35 3.36 3.68
CA PRO A 423 -3.11 4.24 4.57
C PRO A 423 -4.51 3.69 4.86
N GLN A 424 -5.12 4.22 5.91
CA GLN A 424 -6.15 3.53 6.71
C GLN A 424 -7.29 2.87 5.90
N LYS A 425 -7.84 3.58 4.90
CA LYS A 425 -8.97 3.11 4.07
C LYS A 425 -8.56 2.00 3.09
N GLU A 426 -7.39 2.11 2.45
CA GLU A 426 -6.89 1.07 1.55
C GLU A 426 -6.38 -0.16 2.30
N GLY A 427 -5.72 0.05 3.44
CA GLY A 427 -5.37 -1.04 4.36
C GLY A 427 -6.61 -1.83 4.77
N ALA A 428 -7.70 -1.15 5.15
CA ALA A 428 -8.98 -1.79 5.46
C ALA A 428 -9.58 -2.60 4.29
N PHE A 429 -9.46 -2.10 3.05
CA PHE A 429 -9.91 -2.85 1.87
C PHE A 429 -9.09 -4.13 1.64
N ILE A 430 -7.76 -4.05 1.73
CA ILE A 430 -6.91 -5.25 1.61
C ILE A 430 -7.26 -6.25 2.70
N ARG A 431 -7.44 -5.78 3.94
CA ARG A 431 -7.90 -6.64 5.04
C ARG A 431 -9.16 -7.39 4.61
N ALA A 432 -10.23 -6.67 4.27
CA ALA A 432 -11.52 -7.24 3.86
C ALA A 432 -11.42 -8.23 2.68
N ALA A 433 -10.66 -7.89 1.63
CA ALA A 433 -10.51 -8.72 0.44
C ALA A 433 -9.76 -10.05 0.71
N TRP A 434 -8.88 -10.07 1.72
CA TRP A 434 -8.04 -11.23 2.04
C TRP A 434 -8.40 -11.93 3.34
N LEU A 435 -9.41 -11.47 4.11
CA LEU A 435 -9.83 -12.07 5.39
C LEU A 435 -10.06 -13.57 5.27
N TYR A 436 -10.83 -14.02 4.27
CA TYR A 436 -11.17 -15.44 4.12
C TYR A 436 -9.93 -16.29 3.83
N ALA A 437 -9.09 -15.84 2.89
CA ALA A 437 -7.86 -16.55 2.52
C ALA A 437 -6.83 -16.54 3.68
N GLY A 438 -6.74 -15.42 4.41
CA GLY A 438 -5.85 -15.24 5.56
C GLY A 438 -6.26 -16.12 6.74
N ARG A 439 -7.57 -16.23 7.01
CA ARG A 439 -8.13 -17.15 8.00
C ARG A 439 -7.77 -18.60 7.68
N ASN A 440 -8.00 -19.04 6.45
CA ASN A 440 -7.68 -20.41 6.04
C ASN A 440 -6.17 -20.70 6.08
N TYR A 441 -5.34 -19.75 5.64
CA TYR A 441 -3.89 -19.85 5.78
C TYR A 441 -3.46 -20.00 7.24
N ARG A 442 -3.92 -19.11 8.13
CA ARG A 442 -3.59 -19.14 9.55
C ARG A 442 -3.97 -20.49 10.18
N ARG A 443 -5.19 -20.94 9.97
CA ARG A 443 -5.70 -22.22 10.52
C ARG A 443 -5.01 -23.47 9.94
N MET A 444 -4.42 -23.39 8.75
CA MET A 444 -3.71 -24.51 8.11
C MET A 444 -2.21 -24.51 8.42
N VAL A 445 -1.58 -23.34 8.52
CA VAL A 445 -0.12 -23.21 8.55
C VAL A 445 0.44 -22.93 9.94
N GLU A 446 -0.26 -22.15 10.77
CA GLU A 446 0.21 -21.86 12.13
C GLU A 446 0.44 -23.13 12.98
N PRO A 447 -0.40 -24.19 12.88
CA PRO A 447 -0.09 -25.48 13.51
C PRO A 447 1.26 -26.08 13.13
N LEU A 448 1.73 -25.86 11.90
CA LEU A 448 3.04 -26.35 11.43
C LEU A 448 4.20 -25.50 11.93
N ASP A 449 3.97 -24.22 12.23
CA ASP A 449 4.94 -23.36 12.92
C ASP A 449 5.03 -23.73 14.40
N ILE A 450 3.89 -24.00 15.05
CA ILE A 450 3.82 -24.53 16.42
C ILE A 450 4.57 -25.87 16.54
N ALA A 451 4.36 -26.77 15.58
CA ALA A 451 5.05 -28.06 15.54
C ALA A 451 6.58 -27.91 15.50
N GLU A 452 7.08 -26.92 14.76
CA GLU A 452 8.52 -26.61 14.68
C GLU A 452 9.02 -25.95 15.98
N TYR A 453 8.25 -25.02 16.56
CA TYR A 453 8.58 -24.37 17.82
C TYR A 453 8.74 -25.37 18.97
N TYR A 454 7.79 -26.30 19.15
CA TYR A 454 7.85 -27.33 20.21
C TYR A 454 8.67 -28.58 19.82
N LYS A 455 9.36 -28.58 18.67
CA LYS A 455 10.32 -29.64 18.34
C LYS A 455 11.65 -29.43 19.05
N GLU A 456 12.04 -28.18 19.28
CA GLU A 456 13.24 -27.84 20.04
C GLU A 456 12.97 -27.99 21.54
N ASN A 457 13.87 -28.69 22.23
CA ASN A 457 13.70 -28.96 23.67
C ASN A 457 13.82 -27.64 24.47
N GLY A 458 12.85 -27.40 25.35
CA GLY A 458 12.86 -26.26 26.27
C GLY A 458 11.92 -25.12 25.92
N ASN A 459 11.37 -25.10 24.70
CA ASN A 459 10.40 -24.10 24.28
C ASN A 459 9.04 -24.29 24.98
N ARG A 460 8.45 -23.18 25.43
CA ARG A 460 7.15 -23.09 26.12
C ARG A 460 6.41 -21.82 25.70
N ASP A 461 5.12 -21.76 25.99
CA ASP A 461 4.30 -20.55 25.86
C ASP A 461 4.40 -19.91 24.46
N TYR A 462 4.11 -20.69 23.41
CA TYR A 462 4.20 -20.21 22.02
C TYR A 462 3.42 -18.91 21.80
N GLN A 463 2.26 -18.74 22.42
CA GLN A 463 1.42 -17.56 22.21
C GLN A 463 2.09 -16.25 22.63
N THR A 464 2.94 -16.27 23.66
CA THR A 464 3.62 -15.07 24.19
C THR A 464 5.00 -14.89 23.58
N HIS A 465 5.77 -15.97 23.41
CA HIS A 465 7.18 -15.88 23.01
C HIS A 465 7.47 -16.33 21.57
N GLY A 466 6.65 -17.22 20.99
CA GLY A 466 6.91 -17.85 19.70
C GLY A 466 6.04 -17.35 18.54
N ARG A 467 4.91 -16.70 18.83
CA ARG A 467 3.88 -16.39 17.85
C ARG A 467 4.30 -15.23 16.96
N SER A 468 4.40 -15.49 15.66
CA SER A 468 4.79 -14.46 14.70
C SER A 468 3.73 -13.36 14.57
N ARG A 469 4.18 -12.09 14.53
CA ARG A 469 3.33 -10.89 14.39
C ARG A 469 2.28 -10.98 13.29
N HIS A 470 2.59 -11.60 12.15
CA HIS A 470 1.65 -11.70 11.04
C HIS A 470 0.41 -12.55 11.36
N TYR A 471 0.51 -13.58 12.20
CA TYR A 471 -0.66 -14.36 12.63
C TYR A 471 -1.55 -13.57 13.59
N ILE A 472 -0.92 -12.82 14.52
CA ILE A 472 -1.62 -11.93 15.46
C ILE A 472 -2.45 -10.89 14.70
N LEU A 473 -1.83 -10.21 13.73
CA LEU A 473 -2.53 -9.21 12.92
C LEU A 473 -3.66 -9.83 12.07
N LEU A 474 -3.44 -11.00 11.46
CA LEU A 474 -4.47 -11.69 10.69
C LEU A 474 -5.68 -12.10 11.56
N GLU A 475 -5.45 -12.48 12.81
CA GLU A 475 -6.51 -12.80 13.77
C GLU A 475 -7.26 -11.54 14.21
N GLN A 476 -6.55 -10.49 14.61
CA GLN A 476 -7.16 -9.19 14.99
C GLN A 476 -8.05 -8.63 13.88
N TRP A 477 -7.59 -8.67 12.62
CA TRP A 477 -8.38 -8.19 11.49
C TRP A 477 -9.65 -9.00 11.26
N GLN A 478 -9.63 -10.29 11.59
CA GLN A 478 -10.80 -11.15 11.51
C GLN A 478 -11.79 -10.80 12.62
N GLU A 479 -11.32 -10.65 13.86
CA GLU A 479 -12.15 -10.26 15.02
C GLU A 479 -12.82 -8.91 14.81
N GLU A 480 -12.10 -7.92 14.28
CA GLU A 480 -12.65 -6.60 13.93
C GLU A 480 -13.78 -6.68 12.88
N ASP A 481 -13.70 -7.61 11.93
CA ASP A 481 -14.71 -7.81 10.89
C ASP A 481 -15.91 -8.62 11.39
N ASP A 482 -15.66 -9.67 12.17
CA ASP A 482 -16.69 -10.47 12.81
C ASP A 482 -17.50 -9.60 13.79
N ALA A 483 -16.85 -8.69 14.54
CA ALA A 483 -17.51 -7.72 15.41
C ALA A 483 -18.44 -6.76 14.65
N LYS A 484 -18.09 -6.36 13.41
CA LYS A 484 -18.93 -5.51 12.55
C LYS A 484 -20.12 -6.26 11.96
N LYS A 485 -20.07 -7.59 11.89
CA LYS A 485 -21.09 -8.46 11.29
C LYS A 485 -22.09 -9.05 12.28
N LEU A 486 -22.01 -8.70 13.56
CA LEU A 486 -22.94 -9.16 14.61
C LEU A 486 -24.33 -8.52 14.46
N THR A 487 -25.06 -8.93 13.41
CA THR A 487 -26.53 -8.84 13.27
C THR A 487 -27.16 -10.18 12.85
N SER A 488 -26.41 -11.28 12.77
CA SER A 488 -26.96 -12.60 12.43
C SER A 488 -26.78 -13.62 13.56
N SER A 489 -27.89 -14.27 13.93
CA SER A 489 -28.02 -15.35 14.91
C SER A 489 -26.99 -16.49 14.75
N PRO A 490 -26.70 -17.25 15.82
CA PRO A 490 -25.79 -18.39 15.75
C PRO A 490 -26.32 -19.42 14.76
N ASN A 491 -25.65 -19.59 13.63
CA ASN A 491 -26.06 -20.50 12.57
C ASN A 491 -25.83 -21.95 13.01
N ASN A 492 -26.91 -22.72 13.16
CA ASN A 492 -26.89 -24.16 13.46
C ASN A 492 -26.18 -25.03 12.39
N LYS A 493 -25.67 -24.43 11.30
CA LYS A 493 -24.89 -25.06 10.23
C LYS A 493 -23.54 -25.67 10.68
N LYS A 494 -23.00 -25.31 11.86
CA LYS A 494 -21.70 -25.84 12.33
C LYS A 494 -21.70 -27.36 12.55
N LYS A 495 -22.86 -27.98 12.79
CA LYS A 495 -22.99 -29.44 13.01
C LYS A 495 -22.93 -30.27 11.73
N GLU A 496 -23.15 -29.67 10.56
CA GLU A 496 -23.42 -30.41 9.31
C GLU A 496 -22.13 -30.79 8.53
N ASP A 497 -20.97 -30.18 8.79
CA ASP A 497 -19.73 -30.42 8.01
C ASP A 497 -18.43 -30.47 8.87
N VAL A 498 -18.49 -31.14 10.03
CA VAL A 498 -17.35 -31.23 10.98
C VAL A 498 -16.17 -32.03 10.41
N ALA A 499 -16.39 -32.89 9.42
CA ALA A 499 -15.34 -33.72 8.83
C ALA A 499 -14.29 -32.93 8.03
N GLY A 500 -14.68 -31.77 7.49
CA GLY A 500 -13.84 -30.90 6.65
C GLY A 500 -13.23 -29.69 7.36
N ILE A 501 -13.58 -29.41 8.63
CA ILE A 501 -13.16 -28.16 9.28
C ILE A 501 -11.66 -28.11 9.62
N LEU A 502 -11.11 -26.92 9.50
CA LEU A 502 -9.87 -26.56 10.19
C LEU A 502 -10.23 -26.05 11.58
N THR A 503 -9.46 -26.46 12.59
CA THR A 503 -9.64 -26.01 13.97
C THR A 503 -9.71 -24.48 14.03
N GLU A 504 -10.70 -23.96 14.75
CA GLU A 504 -11.01 -22.54 14.73
C GLU A 504 -9.91 -21.70 15.38
N ASP A 505 -9.46 -22.16 16.54
CA ASP A 505 -8.27 -21.67 17.23
C ASP A 505 -7.01 -22.27 16.61
N SER A 506 -6.28 -21.47 15.84
CA SER A 506 -5.04 -21.90 15.20
C SER A 506 -3.90 -22.17 16.20
N CYS A 507 -4.02 -21.69 17.44
CA CYS A 507 -3.11 -21.96 18.55
C CYS A 507 -3.50 -23.17 19.41
N PHE A 508 -4.52 -23.94 19.00
CA PHE A 508 -4.96 -25.15 19.73
C PHE A 508 -3.80 -26.09 20.06
N TRP A 509 -2.93 -26.37 19.09
CA TRP A 509 -1.80 -27.30 19.29
C TRP A 509 -0.75 -26.76 20.28
N ALA A 510 -0.58 -25.45 20.42
CA ALA A 510 0.32 -24.90 21.42
C ALA A 510 -0.16 -25.24 22.83
N LYS A 511 -1.47 -25.07 23.07
CA LYS A 511 -2.11 -25.44 24.34
C LYS A 511 -1.98 -26.93 24.65
N VAL A 512 -2.06 -27.80 23.63
CA VAL A 512 -1.84 -29.25 23.78
C VAL A 512 -0.40 -29.56 24.20
N GLU A 513 0.59 -28.88 23.61
CA GLU A 513 2.00 -29.09 23.97
C GLU A 513 2.31 -28.58 25.38
N ASP A 514 1.79 -27.41 25.77
CA ASP A 514 1.94 -26.90 27.14
C ASP A 514 1.28 -27.84 28.15
N ALA A 515 0.12 -28.42 27.82
CA ALA A 515 -0.54 -29.43 28.63
C ALA A 515 0.28 -30.74 28.72
N LEU A 516 0.90 -31.20 27.62
CA LEU A 516 1.83 -32.34 27.64
C LEU A 516 3.04 -32.09 28.53
N ILE A 517 3.59 -30.88 28.50
CA ILE A 517 4.71 -30.46 29.35
C ILE A 517 4.28 -30.47 30.82
N SER A 518 3.10 -29.95 31.14
CA SER A 518 2.51 -30.01 32.49
C SER A 518 2.33 -31.44 32.99
N CYS A 519 1.85 -32.37 32.14
CA CYS A 519 1.77 -33.79 32.49
C CYS A 519 3.15 -34.39 32.83
N LYS A 520 4.19 -34.03 32.06
CA LYS A 520 5.56 -34.52 32.30
C LYS A 520 6.14 -33.97 33.60
N LEU A 521 5.87 -32.70 33.92
CA LEU A 521 6.30 -32.08 35.18
C LEU A 521 5.64 -32.73 36.40
N LEU A 522 4.35 -33.07 36.32
CA LEU A 522 3.66 -33.76 37.42
C LEU A 522 4.22 -35.16 37.68
N LYS A 523 4.64 -35.87 36.63
CA LYS A 523 5.25 -37.20 36.74
C LYS A 523 6.72 -37.18 37.16
N ALA A 524 7.41 -36.05 37.02
CA ALA A 524 8.82 -35.94 37.38
C ALA A 524 9.00 -35.90 38.91
N GLU A 525 9.85 -36.78 39.43
CA GLU A 525 10.18 -36.84 40.87
C GLU A 525 10.94 -35.60 41.34
N THR A 526 11.66 -34.92 40.43
CA THR A 526 12.53 -33.78 40.70
C THR A 526 11.86 -32.40 40.66
N SER A 527 10.58 -32.30 40.27
CA SER A 527 9.88 -31.00 40.15
C SER A 527 9.44 -30.42 41.49
N CYS A 528 9.58 -29.09 41.65
CA CYS A 528 9.25 -28.44 42.93
C CYS A 528 7.72 -28.38 43.19
N PRO A 529 7.28 -28.28 44.45
CA PRO A 529 5.85 -28.27 44.79
C PRO A 529 5.05 -27.14 44.10
N VAL A 530 5.67 -25.97 43.91
CA VAL A 530 5.06 -24.81 43.26
C VAL A 530 4.85 -25.06 41.76
N GLU A 531 5.83 -25.65 41.08
CA GLU A 531 5.71 -26.05 39.67
C GLU A 531 4.64 -27.11 39.47
N LYS A 532 4.52 -28.07 40.41
CA LYS A 532 3.47 -29.10 40.36
C LYS A 532 2.08 -28.49 40.53
N GLN A 533 1.91 -27.52 41.43
CA GLN A 533 0.64 -26.82 41.60
C GLN A 533 0.25 -26.05 40.33
N SER A 534 1.17 -25.27 39.76
CA SER A 534 0.94 -24.54 38.50
C SER A 534 0.64 -25.48 37.33
N ALA A 535 1.35 -26.62 37.22
CA ALA A 535 1.08 -27.62 36.20
C ALA A 535 -0.32 -28.24 36.32
N LYS A 536 -0.82 -28.42 37.55
CA LYS A 536 -2.18 -28.92 37.80
C LYS A 536 -3.24 -27.91 37.35
N GLU A 537 -3.09 -26.64 37.74
CA GLU A 537 -4.00 -25.55 37.33
C GLU A 537 -4.06 -25.40 35.80
N ASN A 538 -2.91 -25.48 35.13
CA ASN A 538 -2.83 -25.44 33.67
C ASN A 538 -3.58 -26.61 33.01
N LEU A 539 -3.53 -27.80 33.60
CA LEU A 539 -4.25 -28.98 33.09
C LEU A 539 -5.77 -28.84 33.28
N ASP A 540 -6.21 -28.35 34.43
CA ASP A 540 -7.63 -28.11 34.71
C ASP A 540 -8.21 -27.07 33.73
N MET A 541 -7.47 -25.98 33.48
CA MET A 541 -7.84 -24.98 32.48
C MET A 541 -7.88 -25.55 31.06
N PHE A 542 -6.90 -26.36 30.70
CA PHE A 542 -6.83 -26.97 29.37
C PHE A 542 -7.97 -27.99 29.15
N GLU A 543 -8.31 -28.78 30.17
CA GLU A 543 -9.43 -29.72 30.12
C GLU A 543 -10.77 -29.01 29.84
N GLN A 544 -11.05 -27.92 30.58
CA GLN A 544 -12.25 -27.10 30.38
C GLN A 544 -12.28 -26.50 28.96
N TYR A 545 -11.17 -25.91 28.54
CA TYR A 545 -11.00 -25.35 27.21
C TYR A 545 -11.23 -26.39 26.10
N ALA A 546 -10.62 -27.58 26.21
CA ALA A 546 -10.75 -28.63 25.21
C ALA A 546 -12.22 -29.07 25.06
N MET A 547 -12.93 -29.23 26.18
CA MET A 547 -14.34 -29.60 26.15
C MET A 547 -15.22 -28.51 25.54
N GLU A 548 -14.95 -27.23 25.85
CA GLU A 548 -15.66 -26.10 25.24
C GLU A 548 -15.52 -26.10 23.72
N GLN A 549 -14.29 -26.29 23.21
CA GLN A 549 -14.04 -26.36 21.78
C GLN A 549 -14.76 -27.53 21.11
N ILE A 550 -14.82 -28.70 21.77
CA ILE A 550 -15.55 -29.87 21.28
C ILE A 550 -17.06 -29.59 21.22
N ASN A 551 -17.63 -29.03 22.29
CA ASN A 551 -19.06 -28.69 22.34
C ASN A 551 -19.47 -27.68 21.26
N ASN A 552 -18.58 -26.74 20.95
CA ASN A 552 -18.78 -25.72 19.92
C ASN A 552 -18.51 -26.21 18.49
N TYR A 553 -18.15 -27.49 18.30
CA TYR A 553 -17.70 -28.06 17.02
C TYR A 553 -16.57 -27.24 16.39
N ALA A 554 -15.68 -26.71 17.23
CA ALA A 554 -14.65 -25.75 16.83
C ALA A 554 -13.30 -26.43 16.53
N VAL A 555 -13.17 -27.74 16.79
CA VAL A 555 -11.93 -28.51 16.58
C VAL A 555 -12.10 -29.58 15.50
N SER A 556 -11.06 -29.72 14.67
CA SER A 556 -10.98 -30.77 13.65
C SER A 556 -11.00 -32.16 14.29
N PRO A 557 -11.73 -33.15 13.73
CA PRO A 557 -11.71 -34.54 14.21
C PRO A 557 -10.32 -35.19 14.23
N GLU A 558 -9.34 -34.61 13.51
CA GLU A 558 -7.97 -35.11 13.50
C GLU A 558 -7.29 -35.12 14.87
N ILE A 559 -7.78 -34.34 15.84
CA ILE A 559 -7.28 -34.37 17.21
C ILE A 559 -7.56 -35.72 17.90
N PHE A 560 -8.52 -36.51 17.40
CA PHE A 560 -8.88 -37.81 17.98
C PHE A 560 -8.19 -38.99 17.28
N LEU A 561 -7.29 -38.74 16.32
CA LEU A 561 -6.53 -39.80 15.66
C LEU A 561 -5.61 -40.51 16.66
N LYS A 562 -5.45 -41.83 16.50
CA LYS A 562 -4.80 -42.71 17.48
C LYS A 562 -3.38 -42.26 17.87
N GLN A 563 -2.62 -41.70 16.92
CA GLN A 563 -1.24 -41.26 17.14
C GLN A 563 -1.09 -39.74 17.34
N SER A 564 -2.21 -39.01 17.45
CA SER A 564 -2.19 -37.57 17.66
C SER A 564 -1.62 -37.19 19.03
N SER A 565 -1.02 -36.00 19.12
CA SER A 565 -0.49 -35.47 20.38
C SER A 565 -1.60 -35.19 21.42
N PHE A 566 -2.82 -34.87 20.99
CA PHE A 566 -3.96 -34.74 21.91
C PHE A 566 -4.36 -36.07 22.54
N VAL A 567 -4.41 -37.17 21.77
CA VAL A 567 -4.66 -38.51 22.33
C VAL A 567 -3.50 -38.97 23.23
N LYS A 568 -2.25 -38.63 22.91
CA LYS A 568 -1.10 -38.88 23.80
C LYS A 568 -1.23 -38.13 25.12
N TRP A 569 -1.62 -36.85 25.06
CA TRP A 569 -1.91 -36.05 26.25
C TRP A 569 -3.01 -36.70 27.09
N TRP A 570 -4.14 -37.07 26.48
CA TRP A 570 -5.25 -37.70 27.16
C TRP A 570 -4.83 -38.96 27.93
N LYS A 571 -4.03 -39.85 27.31
CA LYS A 571 -3.50 -41.05 27.97
C LYS A 571 -2.58 -40.72 29.16
N LEU A 572 -1.75 -39.69 29.03
CA LEU A 572 -0.87 -39.26 30.12
C LEU A 572 -1.65 -38.65 31.26
N PHE A 573 -2.61 -37.79 30.94
CA PHE A 573 -3.51 -37.13 31.88
C PHE A 573 -4.37 -38.14 32.64
N GLN A 574 -4.93 -39.15 31.94
CA GLN A 574 -5.67 -40.24 32.55
C GLN A 574 -4.84 -41.04 33.57
N GLY A 575 -3.52 -41.16 33.35
CA GLY A 575 -2.62 -41.80 34.30
C GLY A 575 -2.20 -40.92 35.49
N ILE A 576 -2.57 -39.63 35.50
CA ILE A 576 -2.28 -38.67 36.59
C ILE A 576 -3.53 -38.47 37.45
N ILE A 577 -4.71 -38.40 36.83
CA ILE A 577 -5.98 -38.27 37.55
C ILE A 577 -6.37 -39.61 38.20
N GLU A 578 -6.85 -39.57 39.43
CA GLU A 578 -7.39 -40.76 40.13
C GLU A 578 -8.64 -41.29 39.41
N THR A 579 -9.00 -42.56 39.65
CA THR A 579 -10.17 -43.23 39.03
C THR A 579 -11.51 -42.50 39.26
N SER A 580 -11.57 -41.54 40.18
CA SER A 580 -12.73 -40.74 40.57
C SER A 580 -12.84 -39.34 39.93
N HIS A 581 -11.91 -38.93 39.04
CA HIS A 581 -12.03 -37.64 38.34
C HIS A 581 -13.15 -37.69 37.28
N ASP A 582 -14.33 -37.22 37.67
CA ASP A 582 -15.51 -37.06 36.81
C ASP A 582 -15.53 -35.66 36.20
N SER A 583 -14.98 -35.56 34.99
CA SER A 583 -15.08 -34.37 34.15
C SER A 583 -15.92 -34.65 32.90
N PRO A 584 -16.56 -33.63 32.30
CA PRO A 584 -17.29 -33.80 31.03
C PRO A 584 -16.41 -34.33 29.89
N LEU A 585 -15.12 -33.97 29.87
CA LEU A 585 -14.16 -34.48 28.89
C LEU A 585 -13.84 -35.95 29.14
N SER A 586 -13.69 -36.34 30.41
CA SER A 586 -13.47 -37.73 30.83
C SER A 586 -14.63 -38.63 30.42
N ASP A 587 -15.87 -38.20 30.68
CA ASP A 587 -17.08 -38.90 30.22
C ASP A 587 -17.16 -39.00 28.69
N PHE A 588 -16.80 -37.92 27.98
CA PHE A 588 -16.80 -37.89 26.51
C PHE A 588 -15.77 -38.87 25.91
N MET A 589 -14.55 -38.88 26.45
CA MET A 589 -13.44 -39.70 25.95
C MET A 589 -13.58 -41.17 26.35
N LYS A 590 -13.98 -41.49 27.58
CA LYS A 590 -14.18 -42.87 28.07
C LYS A 590 -15.30 -43.59 27.34
N ASN A 591 -16.40 -42.90 27.04
CA ASN A 591 -17.54 -43.45 26.31
C ASN A 591 -17.38 -43.41 24.78
N GLU A 592 -16.19 -43.10 24.27
CA GLU A 592 -15.88 -43.06 22.84
C GLU A 592 -16.81 -42.17 22.00
N ARG A 593 -17.40 -41.12 22.61
CA ARG A 593 -18.34 -40.22 21.92
C ARG A 593 -17.69 -39.45 20.77
N TYR A 594 -16.36 -39.33 20.77
CA TYR A 594 -15.57 -38.79 19.66
C TYR A 594 -15.75 -39.57 18.33
N LEU A 595 -16.12 -40.86 18.36
CA LEU A 595 -16.43 -41.63 17.15
C LEU A 595 -17.69 -41.12 16.44
N GLN A 596 -18.63 -40.54 17.19
CA GLN A 596 -19.85 -39.92 16.65
C GLN A 596 -19.64 -38.44 16.28
N TYR A 597 -18.58 -37.82 16.80
CA TYR A 597 -18.23 -36.42 16.53
C TYR A 597 -17.98 -36.18 15.04
N GLU A 598 -17.28 -37.10 14.36
CA GLU A 598 -17.09 -37.04 12.90
C GLU A 598 -18.35 -37.49 12.13
N LYS A 599 -19.06 -38.51 12.62
CA LYS A 599 -20.19 -39.15 11.91
C LYS A 599 -21.49 -38.34 11.91
N ARG A 600 -21.69 -37.38 12.82
CA ARG A 600 -22.85 -36.46 12.79
C ARG A 600 -22.89 -35.55 11.56
N SER A 601 -21.85 -35.57 10.71
CA SER A 601 -21.82 -34.97 9.37
C SER A 601 -22.40 -35.86 8.25
N ALA A 602 -22.57 -37.17 8.48
CA ALA A 602 -22.89 -38.15 7.43
C ALA A 602 -24.38 -38.57 7.37
N SER A 603 -25.20 -38.10 8.31
CA SER A 603 -26.61 -38.51 8.42
C SER A 603 -27.57 -37.56 7.70
N PHE A 604 -27.30 -37.22 6.44
CA PHE A 604 -28.30 -36.76 5.45
C PHE A 604 -27.69 -36.91 4.03
N HIS A 605 -28.07 -37.98 3.34
CA HIS A 605 -28.05 -38.07 1.88
C HIS A 605 -29.48 -38.26 1.41
#